data_AF-A0A9Y6MCF4-F1
#
_entry.id   AF-A0A9Y6MCF4-F1
#
_cell.length_a   1.000
_cell.length_b   1.000
_cell.length_c   1.000
_cell.angle_alpha   90.00
_cell.angle_beta   90.00
_cell.angle_gamma   90.00
#
_symmetry.space_group_name_H-M   'P 1'
#
loop_
_entity.id
_entity.type
_entity.pdbx_description
1 polymer ?
#
loop_
_entity_poly.entity_id
_entity_poly.type
_entity_poly.pdbx_seq_one_letter_code
_entity_poly.pdbx_strand_id
1 'polypeptide(L)'
;MERLKLVLQYFQSNSESISNGICIILALVSVKLYTSFDFNCPCLPQYNKLYSLGVMIVPPIILFFLGILVNRHTGVMMDEWMRPIGNRSKNPAVVKYLFSAMIQRALLAPMVWILVTLLDGKIFICAFSVSVDPALFSGMPNNTGLDVLKIMAKVPCKEDVIFRNSSFRKAVSRYVRCHSQ
;
A
#
# COMPACT_ATOMS: atom_id res chain seq x y z
N MET A 1 0.22 6.30 -42.13
CA MET A 1 1.59 5.95 -41.71
C MET A 1 2.35 7.17 -41.16
N GLU A 2 2.40 8.29 -41.89
CA GLU A 2 3.03 9.57 -41.47
C GLU A 2 2.50 10.14 -40.14
N ARG A 3 1.18 10.16 -39.95
CA ARG A 3 0.55 10.67 -38.70
C ARG A 3 0.90 9.85 -37.47
N LEU A 4 1.12 8.53 -37.65
CA LEU A 4 1.51 7.63 -36.58
C LEU A 4 2.98 7.83 -36.20
N LYS A 5 3.85 8.12 -37.19
CA LYS A 5 5.24 8.53 -36.96
C LYS A 5 5.32 9.85 -36.20
N LEU A 6 4.53 10.86 -36.59
CA LEU A 6 4.47 12.15 -35.88
C LEU A 6 4.03 11.99 -34.42
N VAL A 7 3.03 11.16 -34.18
CA VAL A 7 2.56 10.85 -32.81
C VAL A 7 3.64 10.10 -32.01
N LEU A 8 4.30 9.10 -32.61
CA LEU A 8 5.42 8.39 -31.96
C LEU A 8 6.61 9.32 -31.67
N GLN A 9 6.89 10.26 -32.57
CA GLN A 9 7.96 11.24 -32.43
C GLN A 9 7.63 12.27 -31.33
N TYR A 10 6.36 12.65 -31.19
CA TYR A 10 5.86 13.44 -30.06
C TYR A 10 5.96 12.67 -28.72
N PHE A 11 5.62 11.38 -28.71
CA PHE A 11 5.82 10.52 -27.54
C PHE A 11 7.30 10.40 -27.17
N GLN A 12 8.20 10.41 -28.16
CA GLN A 12 9.64 10.37 -27.96
C GLN A 12 10.21 11.71 -27.46
N SER A 13 9.66 12.85 -27.89
CA SER A 13 10.13 14.18 -27.48
C SER A 13 9.64 14.60 -26.08
N ASN A 14 8.44 14.17 -25.65
CA ASN A 14 7.85 14.52 -24.35
C ASN A 14 7.83 13.37 -23.34
N SER A 15 8.80 12.45 -23.44
CA SER A 15 8.88 11.21 -22.65
C SER A 15 8.77 11.39 -21.13
N GLU A 16 9.30 12.48 -20.58
CA GLU A 16 9.18 12.85 -19.16
C GLU A 16 7.71 13.03 -18.74
N SER A 17 6.93 13.77 -19.52
CA SER A 17 5.51 14.05 -19.27
C SER A 17 4.66 12.79 -19.34
N ILE A 18 4.94 11.89 -20.28
CA ILE A 18 4.24 10.61 -20.42
C ILE A 18 4.54 9.68 -19.26
N SER A 19 5.82 9.58 -18.84
CA SER A 19 6.19 8.77 -17.68
C SER A 19 5.49 9.23 -16.40
N ASN A 20 5.35 10.56 -16.21
CA ASN A 20 4.59 11.14 -15.11
C ASN A 20 3.09 10.81 -15.23
N GLY A 21 2.54 10.92 -16.43
CA GLY A 21 1.14 10.56 -16.70
C GLY A 21 0.83 9.10 -16.37
N ILE A 22 1.70 8.17 -16.76
CA ILE A 22 1.54 6.74 -16.44
C ILE A 22 1.61 6.51 -14.91
N CYS A 23 2.53 7.17 -14.20
CA CYS A 23 2.60 7.04 -12.74
C CYS A 23 1.32 7.54 -12.04
N ILE A 24 0.71 8.60 -12.55
CA ILE A 24 -0.59 9.11 -12.07
C ILE A 24 -1.70 8.08 -12.34
N ILE A 25 -1.74 7.50 -13.55
CA ILE A 25 -2.72 6.44 -13.88
C ILE A 25 -2.54 5.25 -12.95
N LEU A 26 -1.31 4.81 -12.69
CA LEU A 26 -1.02 3.71 -11.78
C LEU A 26 -1.49 4.00 -10.35
N ALA A 27 -1.35 5.23 -9.88
CA ALA A 27 -1.88 5.67 -8.59
C ALA A 27 -3.42 5.67 -8.56
N LEU A 28 -4.09 6.10 -9.64
CA LEU A 28 -5.55 6.03 -9.73
C LEU A 28 -6.05 4.58 -9.74
N VAL A 29 -5.35 3.70 -10.45
CA VAL A 29 -5.63 2.26 -10.46
C VAL A 29 -5.42 1.65 -9.07
N SER A 30 -4.38 2.06 -8.33
CA SER A 30 -4.15 1.56 -6.96
C SER A 30 -5.30 1.92 -6.01
N VAL A 31 -5.84 3.14 -6.10
CA VAL A 31 -7.05 3.54 -5.35
C VAL A 31 -8.23 2.67 -5.74
N LYS A 32 -8.47 2.46 -7.04
CA LYS A 32 -9.60 1.65 -7.52
C LYS A 32 -9.49 0.19 -7.09
N LEU A 33 -8.29 -0.37 -7.13
CA LEU A 33 -8.00 -1.71 -6.63
C LEU A 33 -8.30 -1.80 -5.13
N TYR A 34 -7.83 -0.84 -4.33
CA TYR A 34 -8.14 -0.81 -2.90
C TYR A 34 -9.65 -0.75 -2.63
N THR A 35 -10.38 0.14 -3.31
CA THR A 35 -11.83 0.29 -3.09
C THR A 35 -12.64 -0.92 -3.53
N SER A 36 -12.12 -1.70 -4.49
CA SER A 36 -12.78 -2.92 -4.99
C SER A 36 -12.36 -4.16 -4.20
N PHE A 37 -11.31 -4.07 -3.40
CA PHE A 37 -10.78 -5.16 -2.60
C PHE A 37 -11.61 -5.33 -1.33
N ASP A 38 -12.26 -6.49 -1.20
CA ASP A 38 -13.04 -6.81 -0.01
C ASP A 38 -12.14 -7.39 1.10
N PHE A 39 -11.62 -6.51 1.95
CA PHE A 39 -10.77 -6.90 3.06
C PHE A 39 -11.58 -7.60 4.18
N ASN A 40 -11.37 -8.91 4.30
CA ASN A 40 -11.93 -9.74 5.36
C ASN A 40 -10.85 -10.14 6.37
N CYS A 41 -11.00 -9.72 7.63
CA CYS A 41 -10.07 -10.02 8.71
C CYS A 41 -10.29 -11.46 9.24
N PRO A 42 -9.25 -12.29 9.43
CA PRO A 42 -9.40 -13.67 9.87
C PRO A 42 -9.83 -13.82 11.35
N CYS A 43 -9.78 -12.75 12.13
CA CYS A 43 -10.19 -12.69 13.54
C CYS A 43 -9.56 -13.78 14.43
N LEU A 44 -8.29 -14.10 14.15
CA LEU A 44 -7.45 -15.02 14.90
C LEU A 44 -6.26 -14.25 15.47
N PRO A 45 -5.93 -14.40 16.77
CA PRO A 45 -4.95 -13.54 17.44
C PRO A 45 -3.56 -13.60 16.81
N GLN A 46 -3.16 -14.76 16.27
CA GLN A 46 -1.85 -14.94 15.63
C GLN A 46 -1.81 -14.43 14.18
N TYR A 47 -2.91 -14.53 13.44
CA TYR A 47 -2.94 -14.22 12.00
C TYR A 47 -3.37 -12.79 11.69
N ASN A 48 -4.11 -12.13 12.58
CA ASN A 48 -4.61 -10.77 12.40
C ASN A 48 -3.50 -9.78 12.01
N LYS A 49 -2.38 -9.80 12.74
CA LYS A 49 -1.23 -8.92 12.48
C LYS A 49 -0.53 -9.26 11.17
N LEU A 50 -0.20 -10.54 10.95
CA LEU A 50 0.54 -10.99 9.76
C LEU A 50 -0.26 -10.73 8.48
N TYR A 51 -1.54 -11.10 8.47
CA TYR A 51 -2.42 -10.92 7.32
C TYR A 51 -2.59 -9.44 6.96
N SER A 52 -2.89 -8.61 7.96
CA SER A 52 -3.12 -7.17 7.74
C SER A 52 -1.87 -6.45 7.28
N LEU A 53 -0.71 -6.73 7.90
CA LEU A 53 0.56 -6.16 7.45
C LEU A 53 0.94 -6.66 6.04
N GLY A 54 0.63 -7.91 5.72
CA GLY A 54 0.78 -8.45 4.36
C GLY A 54 -0.01 -7.63 3.34
N VAL A 55 -1.30 -7.38 3.57
CA VAL A 55 -2.14 -6.56 2.68
C VAL A 55 -1.68 -5.09 2.65
N MET A 56 -1.11 -4.58 3.73
CA MET A 56 -0.57 -3.22 3.78
C MET A 56 0.75 -3.08 2.99
N ILE A 57 1.61 -4.11 2.97
CA ILE A 57 2.99 -4.02 2.43
C ILE A 57 3.14 -4.66 1.05
N VAL A 58 2.51 -5.81 0.80
CA VAL A 58 2.71 -6.58 -0.44
C VAL A 58 2.22 -5.82 -1.69
N PRO A 59 1.00 -5.24 -1.71
CA PRO A 59 0.54 -4.50 -2.90
C PRO A 59 1.40 -3.26 -3.22
N PRO A 60 1.84 -2.43 -2.26
CA PRO A 60 2.81 -1.37 -2.53
C PRO A 60 4.11 -1.86 -3.15
N ILE A 61 4.66 -2.98 -2.69
CA ILE A 61 5.88 -3.56 -3.28
C ILE A 61 5.64 -3.93 -4.75
N ILE A 62 4.52 -4.59 -5.06
CA ILE A 62 4.16 -4.95 -6.43
C ILE A 62 3.99 -3.70 -7.30
N LEU A 63 3.26 -2.69 -6.80
CA LEU A 63 3.05 -1.41 -7.50
C LEU A 63 4.35 -0.66 -7.74
N PHE A 64 5.30 -0.72 -6.80
CA PHE A 64 6.62 -0.12 -6.96
C PHE A 64 7.39 -0.75 -8.11
N PHE A 65 7.44 -2.09 -8.17
CA PHE A 65 8.09 -2.79 -9.27
C PHE A 65 7.40 -2.55 -10.61
N LEU A 66 6.05 -2.52 -10.64
CA LEU A 66 5.31 -2.15 -11.84
C LEU A 66 5.63 -0.72 -12.29
N GLY A 67 5.73 0.23 -11.35
CA GLY A 67 6.12 1.61 -11.64
C GLY A 67 7.51 1.71 -12.25
N ILE A 68 8.47 0.91 -11.78
CA ILE A 68 9.81 0.81 -12.39
C ILE A 68 9.72 0.19 -13.79
N LEU A 69 9.04 -0.94 -13.94
CA LEU A 69 8.98 -1.68 -15.22
C LEU A 69 8.35 -0.86 -16.34
N VAL A 70 7.31 -0.08 -16.04
CA VAL A 70 6.62 0.75 -17.04
C VAL A 70 7.42 2.01 -17.40
N ASN A 71 8.38 2.41 -16.57
CA ASN A 71 9.22 3.57 -16.86
C ASN A 71 10.19 3.29 -18.01
N ARG A 72 10.11 4.07 -19.09
CA ARG A 72 10.99 3.96 -20.26
C ARG A 72 12.47 4.11 -19.91
N HIS A 73 12.81 4.90 -18.87
CA HIS A 73 14.20 5.06 -18.43
C HIS A 73 14.81 3.77 -17.87
N THR A 74 14.01 2.78 -17.48
CA THR A 74 14.47 1.48 -16.96
C THR A 74 15.21 0.68 -18.03
N GLY A 75 14.73 0.66 -19.27
CA GLY A 75 15.44 0.00 -20.37
C GLY A 75 16.79 0.65 -20.65
N VAL A 76 16.82 1.98 -20.72
CA VAL A 76 18.06 2.75 -20.92
C VAL A 76 19.06 2.50 -19.77
N MET A 77 18.57 2.40 -18.53
CA MET A 77 19.40 2.07 -17.37
C MET A 77 19.98 0.66 -17.42
N MET A 78 19.17 -0.32 -17.80
CA MET A 78 19.61 -1.71 -17.92
C MET A 78 20.67 -1.86 -19.01
N ASP A 79 20.49 -1.21 -20.16
CA ASP A 79 21.48 -1.20 -21.25
C ASP A 79 22.80 -0.58 -20.78
N GLU A 80 22.75 0.55 -20.06
CA GLU A 80 23.95 1.24 -19.58
C GLU A 80 24.63 0.52 -18.41
N TRP A 81 23.88 -0.25 -17.63
CA TRP A 81 24.39 -1.13 -16.58
C TRP A 81 25.10 -2.36 -17.17
N MET A 82 24.56 -2.92 -18.26
CA MET A 82 25.11 -4.10 -18.93
C MET A 82 26.39 -3.81 -19.74
N ARG A 83 26.66 -2.54 -20.08
CA ARG A 83 27.91 -2.15 -20.75
C ARG A 83 29.14 -2.36 -19.84
N PRO A 84 30.26 -2.87 -20.39
CA PRO A 84 31.49 -3.07 -19.63
C PRO A 84 32.08 -1.76 -19.09
N ILE A 85 32.79 -1.87 -17.97
CA ILE A 85 33.44 -0.75 -17.27
C ILE A 85 34.45 -0.11 -18.23
N GLY A 86 34.23 1.15 -18.61
CA GLY A 86 35.04 1.89 -19.59
C GLY A 86 34.32 2.23 -20.89
N ASN A 87 33.21 1.56 -21.22
CA ASN A 87 32.40 1.84 -22.44
C ASN A 87 31.05 2.49 -22.13
N ARG A 88 30.90 3.06 -20.93
CA ARG A 88 29.67 3.78 -20.52
C ARG A 88 29.65 5.15 -21.18
N SER A 89 28.60 5.42 -21.95
CA SER A 89 28.47 6.68 -22.71
C SER A 89 28.05 7.87 -21.83
N LYS A 90 27.49 7.59 -20.66
CA LYS A 90 26.90 8.59 -19.76
C LYS A 90 27.73 8.78 -18.50
N ASN A 91 27.83 10.04 -18.07
CA ASN A 91 28.44 10.39 -16.80
C ASN A 91 27.72 9.69 -15.64
N PRO A 92 28.45 9.14 -14.65
CA PRO A 92 27.86 8.41 -13.53
C PRO A 92 26.90 9.28 -12.70
N ALA A 93 27.15 10.59 -12.62
CA ALA A 93 26.26 11.53 -11.93
C ALA A 93 24.88 11.63 -12.62
N VAL A 94 24.84 11.60 -13.95
CA VAL A 94 23.58 11.66 -14.72
C VAL A 94 22.79 10.37 -14.56
N VAL A 95 23.47 9.22 -14.53
CA VAL A 95 22.82 7.93 -14.25
C VAL A 95 22.23 7.92 -12.84
N LYS A 96 22.96 8.38 -11.82
CA LYS A 96 22.42 8.48 -10.46
C LYS A 96 21.18 9.38 -10.38
N TYR A 97 21.20 10.53 -11.06
CA TYR A 97 20.07 11.45 -11.09
C TYR A 97 18.83 10.83 -11.77
N LEU A 98 19.02 10.18 -12.92
CA LEU A 98 17.93 9.51 -13.62
C LEU A 98 17.34 8.37 -12.78
N PHE A 99 18.17 7.67 -11.99
CA PHE A 99 17.74 6.58 -11.12
C PHE A 99 16.93 7.11 -9.95
N SER A 100 17.39 8.18 -9.31
CA SER A 100 16.63 8.82 -8.22
C SER A 100 15.30 9.38 -8.71
N ALA A 101 15.28 10.02 -9.88
CA ALA A 101 14.05 10.55 -10.49
C ALA A 101 13.05 9.42 -10.81
N MET A 102 13.54 8.28 -11.33
CA MET A 102 12.73 7.10 -11.58
C MET A 102 12.11 6.54 -10.29
N ILE A 103 12.91 6.36 -9.24
CA ILE A 103 12.42 5.85 -7.95
C ILE A 103 11.37 6.79 -7.36
N GLN A 104 11.63 8.10 -7.37
CA GLN A 104 10.68 9.09 -6.85
C GLN A 104 9.31 8.99 -7.53
N ARG A 105 9.28 8.79 -8.85
CA ARG A 105 8.03 8.61 -9.61
C ARG A 105 7.36 7.26 -9.30
N ALA A 106 8.13 6.18 -9.25
CA ALA A 106 7.61 4.84 -8.97
C ALA A 106 7.04 4.71 -7.55
N LEU A 107 7.50 5.52 -6.60
CA LEU A 107 6.99 5.55 -5.22
C LEU A 107 5.59 6.18 -5.09
N LEU A 108 5.10 6.90 -6.09
CA LEU A 108 3.81 7.59 -6.00
C LEU A 108 2.65 6.63 -5.74
N ALA A 109 2.50 5.57 -6.54
CA ALA A 109 1.42 4.60 -6.39
C ALA A 109 1.49 3.81 -5.06
N PRO A 110 2.66 3.30 -4.61
CA PRO A 110 2.86 2.74 -3.27
C PRO A 110 2.44 3.68 -2.13
N MET A 111 2.85 4.96 -2.20
CA MET A 111 2.50 5.96 -1.19
C MET A 111 0.99 6.20 -1.13
N VAL A 112 0.33 6.30 -2.29
CA VAL A 112 -1.12 6.45 -2.37
C VAL A 112 -1.83 5.24 -1.79
N TRP A 113 -1.36 4.01 -2.06
CA TRP A 113 -1.93 2.81 -1.47
C TRP A 113 -1.87 2.84 0.07
N ILE A 114 -0.68 3.11 0.62
CA ILE A 114 -0.48 3.17 2.07
C ILE A 114 -1.39 4.25 2.69
N LEU A 115 -1.44 5.44 2.10
CA LEU A 115 -2.27 6.53 2.59
C LEU A 115 -3.76 6.15 2.62
N VAL A 116 -4.28 5.56 1.54
CA VAL A 116 -5.68 5.13 1.47
C VAL A 116 -5.97 4.03 2.50
N THR A 117 -5.06 3.06 2.66
CA THR A 117 -5.22 1.98 3.65
C THR A 117 -5.27 2.51 5.09
N LEU A 118 -4.45 3.52 5.40
CA LEU A 118 -4.40 4.19 6.71
C LEU A 118 -5.63 5.04 6.97
N LEU A 119 -6.11 5.79 5.97
CA LEU A 119 -7.31 6.62 6.09
C LEU A 119 -8.59 5.80 6.29
N ASP A 120 -8.71 4.66 5.60
CA ASP A 120 -9.84 3.73 5.81
C ASP A 120 -9.72 3.02 7.17
N GLY A 121 -8.50 2.68 7.60
CA GLY A 121 -8.17 2.20 8.94
C GLY A 121 -8.60 0.77 9.25
N LYS A 122 -9.35 0.09 8.37
CA LYS A 122 -9.82 -1.31 8.58
C LYS A 122 -8.68 -2.29 8.77
N ILE A 123 -7.65 -2.18 7.93
CA ILE A 123 -6.45 -3.03 7.96
C ILE A 123 -5.66 -2.75 9.25
N PHE A 124 -5.51 -1.48 9.63
CA PHE A 124 -4.81 -1.08 10.85
C PHE A 124 -5.53 -1.58 12.11
N ILE A 125 -6.86 -1.51 12.14
CA ILE A 125 -7.68 -2.08 13.23
C ILE A 125 -7.47 -3.59 13.34
N CYS A 126 -7.51 -4.33 12.22
CA CYS A 126 -7.27 -5.77 12.24
C CYS A 126 -5.84 -6.09 12.73
N ALA A 127 -4.83 -5.32 12.32
CA ALA A 127 -3.44 -5.53 12.72
C ALA A 127 -3.16 -5.29 14.22
N PHE A 128 -3.70 -4.22 14.78
CA PHE A 128 -3.31 -3.71 16.11
C PHE A 128 -4.37 -3.89 17.20
N SER A 129 -5.58 -4.34 16.87
CA SER A 129 -6.65 -4.59 17.85
C SER A 129 -6.21 -5.46 19.03
N VAL A 130 -5.38 -6.48 18.81
CA VAL A 130 -4.88 -7.40 19.85
C VAL A 130 -3.83 -6.76 20.76
N SER A 131 -3.11 -5.74 20.28
CA SER A 131 -2.00 -5.11 21.00
C SER A 131 -2.44 -3.93 21.89
N VAL A 132 -3.70 -3.54 21.83
CA VAL A 132 -4.25 -2.45 22.65
C VAL A 132 -4.57 -2.98 24.05
N ASP A 133 -4.21 -2.21 25.08
CA ASP A 133 -4.60 -2.53 26.45
C ASP A 133 -6.12 -2.37 26.62
N PRO A 134 -6.84 -3.46 26.91
CA PRO A 134 -8.27 -3.39 27.05
C PRO A 134 -8.74 -2.74 28.36
N ALA A 135 -7.86 -2.57 29.36
CA ALA A 135 -8.19 -1.89 30.61
C ALA A 135 -8.59 -0.41 30.40
N LEU A 136 -8.20 0.17 29.27
CA LEU A 136 -8.56 1.54 28.88
C LEU A 136 -10.06 1.71 28.55
N PHE A 137 -10.80 0.62 28.36
CA PHE A 137 -12.18 0.66 27.86
C PHE A 137 -13.15 -0.06 28.80
N SER A 138 -14.29 0.57 29.06
CA SER A 138 -15.39 -0.02 29.84
C SER A 138 -16.30 -0.91 28.98
N GLY A 139 -16.95 -1.89 29.62
CA GLY A 139 -17.91 -2.77 28.95
C GLY A 139 -17.31 -3.98 28.24
N MET A 140 -16.14 -4.46 28.68
CA MET A 140 -15.60 -5.74 28.25
C MET A 140 -16.58 -6.89 28.60
N PRO A 141 -16.84 -7.84 27.70
CA PRO A 141 -17.69 -8.99 27.98
C PRO A 141 -16.99 -9.98 28.93
N ASN A 142 -17.15 -9.78 30.24
CA ASN A 142 -16.57 -10.61 31.30
C ASN A 142 -17.13 -12.04 31.39
N ASN A 143 -18.24 -12.34 30.70
CA ASN A 143 -19.00 -13.58 30.89
C ASN A 143 -18.54 -14.79 30.04
N THR A 144 -17.49 -14.67 29.23
CA THR A 144 -17.21 -15.68 28.19
C THR A 144 -16.13 -16.72 28.52
N GLY A 145 -15.40 -16.63 29.65
CA GLY A 145 -14.29 -17.55 29.95
C GLY A 145 -13.20 -17.60 28.85
N LEU A 146 -13.28 -16.66 27.90
CA LEU A 146 -12.47 -16.59 26.70
C LEU A 146 -11.29 -15.68 27.02
N ASP A 147 -10.08 -16.12 26.64
CA ASP A 147 -8.89 -15.30 26.81
C ASP A 147 -9.11 -13.91 26.21
N VAL A 148 -8.76 -12.87 26.96
CA VAL A 148 -8.87 -11.45 26.56
C VAL A 148 -8.27 -11.21 25.17
N LEU A 149 -7.19 -11.92 24.85
CA LEU A 149 -6.53 -11.92 23.53
C LEU A 149 -7.47 -12.32 22.37
N LYS A 150 -8.32 -13.34 22.56
CA LYS A 150 -9.28 -13.81 21.56
C LYS A 150 -10.45 -12.83 21.40
N ILE A 151 -10.88 -12.18 22.48
CA ILE A 151 -11.90 -11.13 22.42
C ILE A 151 -11.37 -9.95 21.59
N MET A 152 -10.14 -9.51 21.87
CA MET A 152 -9.52 -8.40 21.13
C MET A 152 -9.29 -8.74 19.65
N ALA A 153 -8.94 -9.99 19.33
CA ALA A 153 -8.80 -10.45 17.94
C ALA A 153 -10.10 -10.37 17.13
N LYS A 154 -11.27 -10.42 17.79
CA LYS A 154 -12.60 -10.40 17.18
C LYS A 154 -13.21 -9.01 17.05
N VAL A 155 -12.62 -7.98 17.66
CA VAL A 155 -13.06 -6.58 17.53
C VAL A 155 -13.27 -6.11 16.06
N PRO A 156 -12.39 -6.44 15.09
CA PRO A 156 -12.60 -6.08 13.69
C PRO A 156 -13.77 -6.83 13.01
N CYS A 157 -14.22 -7.96 13.55
CA CYS A 157 -15.34 -8.74 13.01
C CYS A 157 -16.70 -8.11 13.40
N LYS A 158 -17.63 -8.01 12.43
CA LYS A 158 -18.95 -7.37 12.64
C LYS A 158 -19.99 -8.28 13.32
N GLU A 159 -19.81 -9.60 13.29
CA GLU A 159 -20.89 -10.57 13.55
C GLU A 159 -20.69 -11.48 14.78
N ASP A 160 -19.83 -11.11 15.72
CA ASP A 160 -19.70 -11.89 16.94
C ASP A 160 -20.80 -11.50 17.95
N VAL A 161 -21.63 -12.49 18.31
CA VAL A 161 -22.70 -12.41 19.34
C VAL A 161 -22.20 -11.79 20.66
N ILE A 162 -20.91 -11.94 20.91
CA ILE A 162 -20.14 -11.43 22.05
C ILE A 162 -20.31 -9.91 22.25
N PHE A 163 -20.49 -9.13 21.17
CA PHE A 163 -20.52 -7.65 21.24
C PHE A 163 -21.93 -7.04 21.14
N ARG A 164 -22.99 -7.86 21.08
CA ARG A 164 -24.36 -7.39 20.81
C ARG A 164 -24.88 -6.33 21.80
N ASN A 165 -24.38 -6.36 23.05
CA ASN A 165 -24.82 -5.48 24.14
C ASN A 165 -23.75 -4.47 24.62
N SER A 166 -22.59 -4.39 23.96
CA SER A 166 -21.45 -3.58 24.44
C SER A 166 -21.01 -2.51 23.44
N SER A 167 -20.77 -1.29 23.90
CA SER A 167 -20.12 -0.22 23.11
C SER A 167 -18.61 -0.42 22.94
N PHE A 168 -18.01 -1.37 23.67
CA PHE A 168 -16.59 -1.70 23.69
C PHE A 168 -15.96 -1.81 22.30
N ARG A 169 -16.56 -2.61 21.40
CA ARG A 169 -16.06 -2.79 20.03
C ARG A 169 -15.94 -1.47 19.26
N LYS A 170 -16.96 -0.61 19.38
CA LYS A 170 -16.97 0.70 18.71
C LYS A 170 -15.92 1.63 19.31
N ALA A 171 -15.71 1.59 20.63
CA ALA A 171 -14.72 2.39 21.31
C ALA A 171 -13.28 2.01 20.90
N VAL A 172 -12.94 0.72 20.97
CA VAL A 172 -11.62 0.21 20.55
C VAL A 172 -11.38 0.49 19.07
N SER A 173 -12.37 0.21 18.20
CA SER A 173 -12.25 0.48 16.77
C SER A 173 -12.02 1.97 16.47
N ARG A 174 -12.70 2.88 17.16
CA ARG A 174 -12.48 4.33 17.00
C ARG A 174 -11.12 4.77 17.51
N TYR A 175 -10.69 4.26 18.66
CA TYR A 175 -9.37 4.57 19.22
C TYR A 175 -8.22 4.16 18.28
N VAL A 176 -8.29 2.93 17.77
CA VAL A 176 -7.27 2.41 16.84
C VAL A 176 -7.34 3.11 15.49
N ARG A 177 -8.55 3.44 15.01
CA ARG A 177 -8.72 4.22 13.78
C ARG A 177 -8.13 5.62 13.90
N CYS A 178 -8.28 6.27 15.06
CA CYS A 178 -7.69 7.58 15.32
C CYS A 178 -6.14 7.53 15.24
N HIS A 179 -5.52 6.46 15.74
CA HIS A 179 -4.06 6.29 15.62
C HIS A 179 -3.58 5.98 14.19
N SER A 180 -4.49 5.53 13.32
CA SER A 180 -4.20 5.22 11.93
C SER A 180 -4.25 6.46 11.03
N GLN A 181 -4.95 7.52 11.45
CA GLN A 181 -5.22 8.73 10.67
C GLN A 181 -4.29 9.87 11.10
#